data_AF-A0AA35T0U4-F1
#
_entry.id   AF-A0AA35T0U4-F1
#
_cell.length_a   1.000
_cell.length_b   1.000
_cell.length_c   1.000
_cell.angle_alpha   90.00
_cell.angle_beta   90.00
_cell.angle_gamma   90.00
#
_symmetry.space_group_name_H-M   'P 1'
#
loop_
_entity.id
_entity.type
_entity.pdbx_description
1 polymer ?
#
loop_
_entity_poly.entity_id
_entity_poly.type
_entity_poly.pdbx_seq_one_letter_code
_entity_poly.pdbx_strand_id
1 'polypeptide(L)'
;MEAEGVMRKRLLPRSKQAGEDASPASRSPVTRSPQPGVSLLSPHHRLPVPSPSSSSSPVTIWFPYTRERPWLTFTTEVNLLWWLALALSFLTRFWRIDFPHYVVFDEVHFGKFASYYLTRTFFFDVHPPLGKLIFAALGYSTGFNGSFLFTTIGLEYPHEVPFVLMRSASGLAGSLLVPCIYQVCG
;
A
#
# COMPACT_ATOMS: atom_id res chain seq x y z
N MET A 1 -8.40 2.27 75.41
CA MET A 1 -8.71 0.96 76.01
C MET A 1 -9.63 0.28 75.03
N GLU A 2 -9.30 -0.78 74.32
CA GLU A 2 -8.15 -1.68 74.21
C GLU A 2 -8.45 -2.45 72.90
N ALA A 3 -7.54 -2.53 71.92
CA ALA A 3 -6.68 -3.70 71.62
C ALA A 3 -7.46 -5.02 71.47
N GLU A 4 -7.16 -5.98 70.60
CA GLU A 4 -6.15 -6.33 69.59
C GLU A 4 -6.58 -7.75 69.15
N GLY A 5 -6.13 -8.26 67.99
CA GLY A 5 -6.26 -9.69 67.66
C GLY A 5 -6.65 -9.97 66.21
N VAL A 6 -5.77 -9.91 65.21
CA VAL A 6 -4.59 -10.75 64.91
C VAL A 6 -4.93 -12.16 64.37
N MET A 7 -4.41 -12.38 63.16
CA MET A 7 -3.93 -13.63 62.54
C MET A 7 -4.85 -14.60 61.76
N ARG A 8 -4.57 -14.59 60.45
CA ARG A 8 -4.13 -15.72 59.59
C ARG A 8 -5.13 -16.81 59.21
N LYS A 9 -5.34 -16.89 57.88
CA LYS A 9 -5.12 -18.15 57.15
C LYS A 9 -4.05 -17.94 56.08
N ARG A 10 -3.05 -18.81 56.16
CA ARG A 10 -1.85 -18.91 55.33
C ARG A 10 -2.05 -20.10 54.38
N LEU A 11 -1.32 -20.06 53.26
CA LEU A 11 -0.96 -21.17 52.36
C LEU A 11 -2.04 -21.59 51.35
N LEU A 12 -1.78 -21.29 50.06
CA LEU A 12 -1.25 -22.32 49.16
C LEU A 12 -0.32 -21.67 48.11
N PRO A 13 0.90 -22.20 47.91
CA PRO A 13 1.71 -21.93 46.74
C PRO A 13 1.28 -22.89 45.62
N ARG A 14 0.99 -22.38 44.42
CA ARG A 14 0.93 -23.24 43.23
C ARG A 14 2.08 -22.89 42.30
N SER A 15 3.14 -23.67 42.50
CA SER A 15 4.24 -23.91 41.58
C SER A 15 3.77 -23.98 40.12
N LYS A 16 4.27 -23.06 39.29
CA LYS A 16 4.66 -23.46 37.93
C LYS A 16 6.12 -23.88 38.03
N GLN A 17 6.31 -25.18 37.95
CA GLN A 17 7.60 -25.82 37.77
C GLN A 17 8.27 -25.19 36.54
N ALA A 18 9.32 -24.40 36.76
CA ALA A 18 10.34 -24.19 35.75
C ALA A 18 11.16 -25.48 35.73
N GLY A 19 10.88 -26.32 34.72
CA GLY A 19 11.78 -27.39 34.37
C GLY A 19 13.06 -26.78 33.81
N GLU A 20 14.16 -26.97 34.54
CA GLU A 20 15.42 -27.32 33.91
C GLU A 20 15.17 -28.40 32.85
N ASP A 21 15.68 -28.17 31.65
CA ASP A 21 16.42 -29.16 30.87
C ASP A 21 16.89 -28.47 29.58
N ALA A 22 18.00 -27.76 29.72
CA ALA A 22 18.88 -27.49 28.60
C ALA A 22 19.55 -28.82 28.24
N SER A 23 19.22 -29.38 27.07
CA SER A 23 19.89 -30.56 26.51
C SER A 23 20.30 -30.31 25.06
N PRO A 24 21.47 -30.81 24.64
CA PRO A 24 22.32 -30.15 23.66
C PRO A 24 22.04 -30.62 22.23
N ALA A 25 22.42 -29.76 21.28
CA ALA A 25 22.46 -30.05 19.87
C ALA A 25 23.20 -31.38 19.59
N SER A 26 22.48 -32.33 19.01
CA SER A 26 23.01 -33.58 18.50
C SER A 26 23.98 -33.32 17.35
N ARG A 27 25.29 -33.37 17.63
CA ARG A 27 26.33 -33.65 16.63
C ARG A 27 26.54 -35.15 16.56
N SER A 28 26.24 -35.74 15.40
CA SER A 28 26.75 -37.06 15.05
C SER A 28 28.09 -36.92 14.31
N PRO A 29 29.12 -37.71 14.66
CA PRO A 29 30.41 -37.71 13.98
C PRO A 29 30.41 -38.75 12.86
N VAL A 30 30.83 -38.37 11.65
CA VAL A 30 31.22 -39.33 10.61
C VAL A 30 32.70 -39.15 10.33
N THR A 31 33.46 -40.02 10.96
CA THR A 31 34.86 -40.34 10.67
C THR A 31 34.95 -41.09 9.34
N ARG A 32 35.80 -40.64 8.41
CA ARG A 32 36.40 -41.52 7.41
C ARG A 32 37.91 -41.31 7.38
N SER A 33 38.60 -42.42 7.64
CA SER A 33 40.04 -42.65 7.55
C SER A 33 40.51 -42.78 6.08
N PRO A 34 41.84 -42.79 5.83
CA PRO A 34 42.45 -42.53 4.53
C PRO A 34 42.90 -43.80 3.77
N GLN A 35 43.54 -43.55 2.60
CA GLN A 35 44.39 -44.42 1.74
C GLN A 35 43.79 -44.81 0.37
N PRO A 36 44.61 -45.18 -0.63
CA PRO A 36 45.70 -44.42 -1.27
C PRO A 36 45.57 -44.46 -2.83
N GLY A 37 46.41 -43.70 -3.53
CA GLY A 37 46.27 -43.44 -4.96
C GLY A 37 46.48 -44.61 -5.93
N VAL A 38 46.00 -44.43 -7.16
CA VAL A 38 46.53 -45.06 -8.39
C VAL A 38 46.38 -44.07 -9.56
N SER A 39 47.54 -43.52 -9.94
CA SER A 39 48.09 -43.26 -11.28
C SER A 39 47.19 -42.86 -12.47
N LEU A 40 47.43 -41.63 -12.92
CA LEU A 40 47.83 -41.22 -14.29
C LEU A 40 47.48 -42.17 -15.46
N LEU A 41 46.58 -41.71 -16.34
CA LEU A 41 46.74 -41.84 -17.80
C LEU A 41 45.87 -40.82 -18.57
N SER A 42 46.51 -39.74 -19.03
CA SER A 42 46.44 -39.09 -20.36
C SER A 42 45.12 -38.87 -21.14
N PRO A 43 45.13 -37.93 -22.12
CA PRO A 43 44.04 -37.02 -22.43
C PRO A 43 43.33 -37.37 -23.75
N HIS A 44 42.42 -36.48 -24.17
CA HIS A 44 41.76 -36.39 -25.49
C HIS A 44 40.27 -36.76 -25.51
N HIS A 45 39.44 -35.80 -25.06
CA HIS A 45 38.25 -35.46 -25.84
C HIS A 45 38.33 -33.96 -26.18
N ARG A 46 38.98 -33.66 -27.32
CA ARG A 46 38.80 -32.36 -27.97
C ARG A 46 37.36 -32.32 -28.49
N LEU A 47 36.58 -31.37 -28.01
CA LEU A 47 35.36 -30.97 -28.70
C LEU A 47 35.74 -30.40 -30.08
N PRO A 48 34.92 -30.61 -31.12
CA PRO A 48 35.23 -30.15 -32.46
C PRO A 48 35.34 -28.62 -32.48
N VAL A 49 36.48 -28.11 -32.95
CA VAL A 49 36.66 -26.69 -33.22
C VAL A 49 35.98 -26.39 -34.55
N PRO A 50 34.99 -25.49 -34.61
CA PRO A 50 34.45 -25.04 -35.89
C PRO A 50 35.52 -24.24 -36.64
N SER A 51 35.72 -24.59 -37.91
CA SER A 51 36.58 -23.87 -38.85
C SER A 51 36.08 -22.42 -39.05
N PRO A 52 36.98 -21.44 -39.31
CA PRO A 52 36.57 -20.06 -39.52
C PRO A 52 35.95 -19.93 -40.92
N SER A 53 34.64 -20.11 -41.02
CA SER A 53 33.90 -19.58 -42.17
C SER A 53 33.78 -18.06 -41.98
N SER A 54 34.30 -17.36 -42.97
CA SER A 54 34.25 -15.92 -43.11
C SER A 54 32.80 -15.42 -43.22
N SER A 55 32.20 -14.99 -42.11
CA SER A 55 31.18 -13.94 -42.13
C SER A 55 31.08 -13.31 -40.74
N SER A 56 31.77 -12.20 -40.55
CA SER A 56 31.62 -11.35 -39.37
C SER A 56 30.30 -10.58 -39.46
N SER A 57 29.19 -11.21 -39.10
CA SER A 57 28.01 -10.46 -38.68
C SER A 57 28.21 -10.03 -37.23
N PRO A 58 28.25 -8.73 -36.90
CA PRO A 58 28.36 -8.32 -35.52
C PRO A 58 27.15 -8.86 -34.74
N VAL A 59 27.40 -9.37 -33.54
CA VAL A 59 26.34 -9.71 -32.58
C VAL A 59 25.67 -8.39 -32.19
N THR A 60 24.62 -8.02 -32.92
CA THR A 60 23.77 -6.89 -32.56
C THR A 60 22.99 -7.31 -31.32
N ILE A 61 23.47 -6.88 -30.15
CA ILE A 61 22.67 -6.92 -28.93
C ILE A 61 21.49 -5.99 -29.18
N TRP A 62 20.30 -6.58 -29.39
CA TRP A 62 19.05 -5.83 -29.55
C TRP A 62 18.63 -5.27 -28.18
N PHE A 63 19.29 -4.20 -27.74
CA PHE A 63 18.67 -3.32 -26.75
C PHE A 63 17.47 -2.68 -27.46
N PRO A 64 16.23 -2.83 -26.95
CA PRO A 64 15.11 -2.10 -27.51
C PRO A 64 15.45 -0.62 -27.36
N TYR A 65 15.53 0.09 -28.49
CA TYR A 65 15.58 1.54 -28.52
C TYR A 65 14.35 2.05 -27.76
N THR A 66 14.55 2.48 -26.51
CA THR A 66 13.55 3.22 -25.77
C THR A 66 13.33 4.51 -26.55
N ARG A 67 12.24 4.57 -27.31
CA ARG A 67 11.80 5.78 -27.97
C ARG A 67 11.67 6.84 -26.89
N GLU A 68 12.60 7.81 -26.85
CA GLU A 68 12.48 8.98 -25.99
C GLU A 68 11.25 9.77 -26.46
N ARG A 69 10.08 9.40 -25.95
CA ARG A 69 8.90 10.24 -26.00
C ARG A 69 9.22 11.40 -25.06
N PRO A 70 9.12 12.67 -25.50
CA PRO A 70 9.23 13.77 -24.56
C PRO A 70 8.22 13.52 -23.44
N TRP A 71 8.65 13.70 -22.20
CA TRP A 71 7.87 13.40 -21.00
C TRP A 71 6.57 14.22 -20.89
N LEU A 72 6.35 15.17 -21.82
CA LEU A 72 5.13 15.93 -21.95
C LEU A 72 4.95 16.46 -23.40
N THR A 73 4.44 15.64 -24.32
CA THR A 73 3.96 16.16 -25.63
C THR A 73 2.46 16.34 -25.60
N PHE A 74 1.99 17.59 -25.54
CA PHE A 74 0.58 17.91 -25.69
C PHE A 74 0.25 18.07 -27.18
N THR A 75 0.11 16.95 -27.89
CA THR A 75 -0.44 16.97 -29.25
C THR A 75 -1.96 16.95 -29.12
N THR A 76 -2.61 18.07 -29.42
CA THR A 76 -4.05 18.26 -29.29
C THR A 76 -4.78 17.63 -30.49
N GLU A 77 -4.67 16.32 -30.63
CA GLU A 77 -5.52 15.56 -31.53
C GLU A 77 -6.90 15.42 -30.86
N VAL A 78 -7.95 15.92 -31.51
CA VAL A 78 -9.32 15.86 -30.96
C VAL A 78 -9.84 14.43 -31.06
N ASN A 79 -9.55 13.63 -30.05
CA ASN A 79 -10.04 12.26 -29.97
C ASN A 79 -11.44 12.23 -29.35
N LEU A 80 -12.46 12.01 -30.19
CA LEU A 80 -13.86 11.93 -29.76
C LEU A 80 -14.10 10.83 -28.71
N LEU A 81 -13.38 9.70 -28.80
CA LEU A 81 -13.52 8.60 -27.85
C LEU A 81 -12.97 8.98 -26.48
N TRP A 82 -11.90 9.78 -26.43
CA TRP A 82 -11.35 10.31 -25.19
C TRP A 82 -12.34 11.23 -24.48
N TRP A 83 -12.93 12.18 -25.23
CA TRP A 83 -13.95 13.10 -24.69
C TRP A 83 -15.22 12.37 -24.26
N LEU A 84 -15.65 11.36 -25.01
CA LEU A 84 -16.79 10.52 -24.66
C LEU A 84 -16.52 9.74 -23.36
N ALA A 85 -15.34 9.16 -23.21
CA ALA A 85 -14.94 8.44 -22.00
C ALA A 85 -14.89 9.37 -20.78
N LEU A 86 -14.39 10.60 -20.93
CA LEU A 86 -14.41 11.63 -19.89
C LEU A 86 -15.85 12.00 -19.51
N ALA A 87 -16.72 12.27 -20.49
CA ALA A 87 -18.11 12.65 -20.23
C ALA A 87 -18.88 11.53 -19.51
N LEU A 88 -18.74 10.28 -19.96
CA LEU A 88 -19.36 9.12 -19.32
C LEU A 88 -18.79 8.86 -17.91
N SER A 89 -17.48 9.03 -17.70
CA SER A 89 -16.87 8.85 -16.38
C SER A 89 -17.32 9.90 -15.38
N PHE A 90 -17.54 11.14 -15.82
CA PHE A 90 -18.14 12.18 -14.99
C PHE A 90 -19.61 11.88 -14.71
N LEU A 91 -20.41 11.61 -15.74
CA LEU A 91 -21.84 11.37 -15.57
C LEU A 91 -22.13 10.22 -14.60
N THR A 92 -21.44 9.09 -14.75
CA THR A 92 -21.66 7.91 -13.90
C THR A 92 -21.26 8.12 -12.44
N ARG A 93 -20.23 8.92 -12.15
CA ARG A 93 -19.72 9.12 -10.78
C ARG A 93 -20.42 10.26 -10.05
N PHE A 94 -20.87 11.28 -10.78
CA PHE A 94 -21.61 12.40 -10.20
C PHE A 94 -23.12 12.15 -10.16
N TRP A 95 -23.60 11.07 -10.79
CA TRP A 95 -25.00 10.66 -10.69
C TRP A 95 -25.36 10.33 -9.23
N ARG A 96 -26.23 11.15 -8.63
CA ARG A 96 -26.74 11.00 -7.26
C ARG A 96 -25.65 10.97 -6.17
N ILE A 97 -24.66 11.83 -6.28
CA ILE A 97 -23.57 11.93 -5.29
C ILE A 97 -24.03 12.45 -3.92
N ASP A 98 -25.17 13.13 -3.86
CA ASP A 98 -25.83 13.59 -2.64
C ASP A 98 -26.41 12.43 -1.81
N PHE A 99 -26.84 11.35 -2.47
CA PHE A 99 -27.43 10.19 -1.81
C PHE A 99 -26.35 9.14 -1.52
N PRO A 100 -26.24 8.61 -0.30
CA PRO A 100 -27.11 8.83 0.87
C PRO A 100 -26.70 10.01 1.78
N HIS A 101 -27.67 10.60 2.50
CA HIS A 101 -27.45 11.69 3.48
C HIS A 101 -26.98 11.20 4.87
N TYR A 102 -26.22 10.12 4.90
CA TYR A 102 -25.64 9.59 6.12
C TYR A 102 -24.19 9.19 5.91
N VAL A 103 -23.43 9.16 7.01
CA VAL A 103 -22.01 8.82 7.00
C VAL A 103 -21.82 7.36 6.57
N VAL A 104 -21.02 7.15 5.52
CA VAL A 104 -20.65 5.85 4.97
C VAL A 104 -19.28 5.41 5.52
N PHE A 105 -18.98 4.11 5.44
CA PHE A 105 -17.79 3.47 6.00
C PHE A 105 -16.47 4.24 5.82
N ASP A 106 -16.19 4.71 4.60
CA ASP A 106 -14.94 5.40 4.27
C ASP A 106 -14.90 6.84 4.84
N GLU A 107 -16.07 7.48 4.95
CA GLU A 107 -16.22 8.85 5.44
C GLU A 107 -16.02 8.94 6.95
N VAL A 108 -16.29 7.88 7.70
CA VAL A 108 -15.97 7.82 9.14
C VAL A 108 -14.50 8.07 9.39
N HIS A 109 -13.62 7.49 8.57
CA HIS A 109 -12.18 7.62 8.73
C HIS A 109 -11.69 8.94 8.14
N PHE A 110 -11.95 9.18 6.85
CA PHE A 110 -11.45 10.37 6.16
C PHE A 110 -12.06 11.68 6.68
N GLY A 111 -13.36 11.68 6.98
CA GLY A 111 -14.05 12.83 7.55
C GLY A 111 -13.55 13.16 8.95
N LYS A 112 -13.34 12.15 9.81
CA LYS A 112 -12.80 12.35 11.16
C LYS A 112 -11.40 12.98 11.12
N PHE A 113 -10.54 12.50 10.23
CA PHE A 113 -9.21 13.10 10.07
C PHE A 113 -9.28 14.52 9.50
N ALA A 114 -10.19 14.81 8.57
CA ALA A 114 -10.40 16.17 8.08
C ALA A 114 -10.80 17.11 9.22
N SER A 115 -11.69 16.68 10.11
CA SER A 115 -12.05 17.45 11.31
C SER A 115 -10.86 17.66 12.25
N TYR A 116 -9.99 16.66 12.45
CA TYR A 116 -8.77 16.83 13.25
C TYR A 116 -7.77 17.82 12.65
N TYR A 117 -7.64 17.85 11.31
CA TYR A 117 -6.81 18.85 10.64
C TYR A 117 -7.38 20.27 10.82
N LEU A 118 -8.69 20.45 10.70
CA LEU A 118 -9.36 21.75 10.86
C LEU A 118 -9.29 22.27 12.29
N THR A 119 -9.47 21.37 13.27
CA THR A 119 -9.38 21.67 14.71
C THR A 119 -7.95 21.75 15.24
N ARG A 120 -6.94 21.45 14.41
CA ARG A 120 -5.51 21.43 14.77
C ARG A 120 -5.20 20.50 15.95
N THR A 121 -5.96 19.43 16.11
CA THR A 121 -5.71 18.43 17.16
C THR A 121 -4.72 17.39 16.67
N PHE A 122 -3.74 17.03 17.50
CA PHE A 122 -2.78 15.98 17.18
C PHE A 122 -3.46 14.61 17.12
N PHE A 123 -3.17 13.84 16.08
CA PHE A 123 -3.59 12.45 15.92
C PHE A 123 -2.49 11.64 15.26
N PHE A 124 -2.51 10.32 15.47
CA PHE A 124 -1.57 9.38 14.85
C PHE A 124 -2.25 8.61 13.73
N ASP A 125 -1.55 8.42 12.61
CA ASP A 125 -2.09 7.79 11.42
C ASP A 125 -1.00 6.98 10.69
N VAL A 126 -1.40 5.86 10.10
CA VAL A 126 -0.51 4.94 9.38
C VAL A 126 -0.32 5.37 7.92
N HIS A 127 -1.29 6.09 7.34
CA HIS A 127 -1.23 6.44 5.92
C HIS A 127 -0.62 7.82 5.68
N PRO A 128 -0.01 8.05 4.50
CA PRO A 128 0.47 9.37 4.10
C PRO A 128 -0.62 10.46 4.22
N PRO A 129 -0.23 11.70 4.57
CA PRO A 129 -1.20 12.75 4.95
C PRO A 129 -1.91 13.41 3.77
N LEU A 130 -1.38 13.27 2.55
CA LEU A 130 -1.82 14.05 1.38
C LEU A 130 -3.33 13.95 1.13
N GLY A 131 -3.88 12.74 1.09
CA GLY A 131 -5.31 12.56 0.81
C GLY A 131 -6.19 13.25 1.84
N LYS A 132 -5.87 13.10 3.13
CA LYS A 132 -6.64 13.70 4.23
C LYS A 132 -6.51 15.21 4.26
N LEU A 133 -5.34 15.75 3.90
CA LEU A 133 -5.14 17.19 3.74
C LEU A 133 -5.99 17.78 2.61
N ILE A 134 -6.17 17.06 1.49
CA ILE A 134 -7.09 17.49 0.43
C ILE A 134 -8.53 17.59 0.98
N PHE A 135 -9.00 16.56 1.70
CA PHE A 135 -10.33 16.60 2.31
C PHE A 135 -10.48 17.72 3.36
N ALA A 136 -9.45 17.95 4.17
CA ALA A 136 -9.42 19.07 5.11
C ALA A 136 -9.46 20.43 4.40
N ALA A 137 -8.72 20.58 3.30
CA ALA A 137 -8.70 21.80 2.49
C ALA A 137 -10.07 22.07 1.83
N LEU A 138 -10.77 21.03 1.38
CA LEU A 138 -12.13 21.14 0.85
C LEU A 138 -13.15 21.49 1.94
N GLY A 139 -13.00 20.94 3.14
CA GLY A 139 -13.79 21.37 4.29
C GLY A 139 -13.55 22.86 4.57
N TYR A 140 -12.28 23.26 4.64
CA TYR A 140 -11.87 24.64 4.89
C TYR A 140 -12.41 25.62 3.84
N SER A 141 -12.39 25.25 2.55
CA SER A 141 -12.84 26.14 1.46
C SER A 141 -14.33 26.45 1.50
N THR A 142 -15.13 25.64 2.20
CA THR A 142 -16.57 25.88 2.41
C THR A 142 -16.90 26.52 3.74
N GLY A 143 -15.90 26.79 4.58
CA GLY A 143 -16.09 27.37 5.92
C GLY A 143 -16.41 26.35 7.01
N PHE A 144 -16.24 25.04 6.76
CA PHE A 144 -16.39 24.03 7.78
C PHE A 144 -15.24 24.10 8.79
N ASN A 145 -15.56 24.28 10.07
CA ASN A 145 -14.58 24.47 11.15
C ASN A 145 -14.12 23.16 11.83
N GLY A 146 -14.58 22.00 11.35
CA GLY A 146 -14.24 20.70 11.97
C GLY A 146 -15.02 20.38 13.25
N SER A 147 -16.12 21.08 13.52
CA SER A 147 -16.97 20.88 14.72
C SER A 147 -17.65 19.50 14.76
N PHE A 148 -17.90 18.91 13.59
CA PHE A 148 -18.53 17.59 13.47
C PHE A 148 -17.47 16.49 13.44
N LEU A 149 -17.57 15.53 14.38
CA LEU A 149 -16.75 14.33 14.39
C LEU A 149 -17.54 13.15 13.84
N PHE A 150 -17.00 12.55 12.77
CA PHE A 150 -17.56 11.37 12.11
C PHE A 150 -17.25 10.14 12.96
N THR A 151 -18.09 9.84 13.96
CA THR A 151 -17.85 8.79 14.96
C THR A 151 -18.40 7.42 14.55
N THR A 152 -19.58 7.41 13.93
CA THR A 152 -20.34 6.19 13.63
C THR A 152 -20.88 6.22 12.20
N ILE A 153 -20.95 5.04 11.58
CA ILE A 153 -21.62 4.83 10.29
C ILE A 153 -23.14 5.06 10.47
N GLY A 154 -23.78 5.73 9.52
CA GLY A 154 -25.21 6.00 9.55
C GLY A 154 -25.61 7.28 10.29
N LEU A 155 -24.64 8.07 10.78
CA LEU A 155 -24.91 9.39 11.34
C LEU A 155 -25.44 10.33 10.24
N GLU A 156 -26.50 11.07 10.54
CA GLU A 156 -27.04 12.08 9.64
C GLU A 156 -26.12 13.31 9.59
N TYR A 157 -25.99 13.91 8.41
CA TYR A 157 -25.17 15.10 8.22
C TYR A 157 -25.87 16.35 8.74
N PRO A 158 -25.21 17.15 9.58
CA PRO A 158 -25.69 18.48 9.89
C PRO A 158 -25.44 19.42 8.70
N HIS A 159 -26.18 20.52 8.61
CA HIS A 159 -26.17 21.41 7.45
C HIS A 159 -24.81 22.07 7.18
N GLU A 160 -23.95 22.16 8.19
CA GLU A 160 -22.63 22.79 8.11
C GLU A 160 -21.58 21.89 7.44
N VAL A 161 -21.86 20.58 7.25
CA VAL A 161 -20.89 19.63 6.71
C VAL A 161 -20.99 19.57 5.19
N PRO A 162 -19.94 19.93 4.44
CA PRO A 162 -19.92 19.95 2.98
C PRO A 162 -19.67 18.54 2.39
N PHE A 163 -20.45 17.54 2.80
CA PHE A 163 -20.21 16.15 2.43
C PHE A 163 -20.27 15.92 0.91
N VAL A 164 -21.13 16.64 0.19
CA VAL A 164 -21.24 16.57 -1.28
C VAL A 164 -19.93 16.99 -1.96
N LEU A 165 -19.29 18.05 -1.48
CA LEU A 165 -18.01 18.51 -2.01
C LEU A 165 -16.90 17.50 -1.72
N MET A 166 -16.89 16.95 -0.50
CA MET A 166 -15.91 15.92 -0.12
C MET A 166 -16.07 14.68 -1.02
N ARG A 167 -17.29 14.19 -1.25
CA ARG A 167 -17.55 13.10 -2.22
C ARG A 167 -17.16 13.47 -3.65
N SER A 168 -17.38 14.72 -4.04
CA SER A 168 -17.02 15.20 -5.37
C SER A 168 -15.52 15.10 -5.62
N ALA A 169 -14.68 15.19 -4.58
CA ALA A 169 -13.23 15.04 -4.71
C ALA A 169 -12.82 13.63 -5.14
N SER A 170 -13.39 12.59 -4.52
CA SER A 170 -13.13 11.20 -4.91
C SER A 170 -13.76 10.87 -6.25
N GLY A 171 -14.97 11.41 -6.51
CA GLY A 171 -15.63 11.36 -7.81
C GLY A 171 -14.75 11.93 -8.93
N LEU A 172 -14.23 13.14 -8.75
CA LEU A 172 -13.38 13.84 -9.72
C LEU A 172 -12.06 13.11 -9.98
N ALA A 173 -11.34 12.72 -8.93
CA ALA A 173 -10.09 11.97 -9.07
C ALA A 173 -10.30 10.68 -9.86
N GLY A 174 -11.42 9.99 -9.60
CA GLY A 174 -11.78 8.79 -10.32
C GLY A 174 -12.29 9.02 -11.74
N SER A 175 -13.02 10.11 -12.01
CA SER A 175 -13.46 10.47 -13.37
C SER A 175 -12.27 10.80 -14.27
N LEU A 176 -11.26 11.48 -13.74
CA LEU A 176 -10.01 11.81 -14.44
C LEU A 176 -9.09 10.60 -14.66
N LEU A 177 -9.25 9.53 -13.87
CA LEU A 177 -8.46 8.32 -14.04
C LEU A 177 -8.80 7.58 -15.35
N VAL A 178 -10.07 7.56 -15.75
CA VAL A 178 -10.54 6.89 -16.98
C VAL A 178 -9.84 7.40 -18.27
N PRO A 179 -9.88 8.71 -18.58
CA PRO A 179 -9.18 9.26 -19.75
C PRO A 179 -7.66 9.14 -19.63
N CYS A 180 -7.11 9.14 -18.40
CA CYS A 180 -5.68 8.94 -18.18
C CYS A 180 -5.25 7.52 -18.58
N ILE A 181 -6.00 6.50 -18.15
CA ILE A 181 -5.76 5.11 -18.55
C ILE A 181 -5.90 4.93 -20.06
N TYR A 182 -6.90 5.58 -20.68
CA TYR A 182 -7.06 5.54 -22.14
C TYR A 182 -5.79 6.03 -22.87
N GLN A 183 -5.15 7.09 -22.39
CA GLN A 183 -3.91 7.63 -22.97
C GLN A 183 -2.68 6.73 -22.71
N VAL A 184 -2.71 5.92 -21.65
CA VAL A 184 -1.63 4.96 -21.36
C VAL A 184 -1.75 3.72 -22.25
N CYS A 185 -2.97 3.30 -22.57
CA CYS A 185 -3.23 2.08 -23.35
C CYS A 185 -3.34 2.30 -24.86
N GLY A 186 -3.66 3.52 -25.31
CA GLY A 186 -3.76 3.91 -26.73
C GLY A 186 -2.42 4.29 -27.33
#